data_AF-A0A2V8TIQ6-F1
#
_entry.id   AF-A0A2V8TIQ6-F1
#
_cell.length_a   1.000
_cell.length_b   1.000
_cell.length_c   1.000
_cell.angle_alpha   90.00
_cell.angle_beta   90.00
_cell.angle_gamma   90.00
#
_symmetry.space_group_name_H-M   'P 1'
#
loop_
_entity.id
_entity.type
_entity.pdbx_description
1 polymer ?
#
loop_
_entity_poly.entity_id
_entity_poly.type
_entity_poly.pdbx_seq_one_letter_code
_entity_poly.pdbx_strand_id
1 'polypeptide(L)'
;MIFLVAFFVWFALKEGRRNDDLKGAGAPIVEKRETGDGKVMVWPDLVHTEFICLILWTIFLIVWSIFLKAPIEEPANPAKTPNPSKAPWYFLGLQEMLVYYDPWIAGVLLPGLIIIGLCAIPYIDKNPKGNGYFTWRERKAEISIFLFGFVVLWVWLIIIGTFLRGPNQNFFGPFEAWDPHKLVPLINVDLSQIIWVKTLGTALPKNPLIRECFGLALVAAYFFALPPLLAKTWLKGHFEKLGPARFHIMVFLGLTMLSLPIKMMLRWTLNMHYVVTIPEIFFNI
;
A
#
# COMPACT_ATOMS: atom_id res chain seq x y z
N MET A 1 16.41 6.78 -3.85
CA MET A 1 15.30 6.00 -3.27
C MET A 1 14.73 4.98 -4.25
N ILE A 2 14.11 5.39 -5.37
CA ILE A 2 13.50 4.43 -6.34
C ILE A 2 14.51 3.40 -6.86
N PHE A 3 15.73 3.82 -7.20
CA PHE A 3 16.79 2.92 -7.63
C PHE A 3 17.17 1.88 -6.56
N LEU A 4 17.16 2.26 -5.29
CA LEU A 4 17.44 1.32 -4.19
C LEU A 4 16.32 0.29 -4.06
N VAL A 5 15.05 0.73 -4.11
CA VAL A 5 13.90 -0.19 -4.09
C VAL A 5 13.99 -1.18 -5.25
N ALA A 6 14.22 -0.69 -6.47
CA ALA A 6 14.36 -1.54 -7.65
C ALA A 6 15.51 -2.55 -7.50
N PHE A 7 16.68 -2.09 -7.04
CA PHE A 7 17.84 -2.93 -6.82
C PHE A 7 17.59 -4.02 -5.76
N PHE A 8 17.07 -3.67 -4.59
CA PHE A 8 16.84 -4.64 -3.51
C PHE A 8 15.72 -5.63 -3.83
N VAL A 9 14.65 -5.20 -4.50
CA VAL A 9 13.60 -6.12 -4.98
C VAL A 9 14.17 -7.08 -6.03
N TRP A 10 14.93 -6.56 -7.00
CA TRP A 10 15.60 -7.41 -7.99
C TRP A 10 16.57 -8.39 -7.35
N PHE A 11 17.41 -7.92 -6.42
CA PHE A 11 18.40 -8.74 -5.71
C PHE A 11 17.72 -9.86 -4.93
N ALA A 12 16.69 -9.54 -4.13
CA ALA A 12 15.96 -10.54 -3.35
C ALA A 12 15.30 -11.61 -4.24
N LEU A 13 14.70 -11.21 -5.37
CA LEU A 13 14.08 -12.14 -6.32
C LEU A 13 15.12 -12.98 -7.08
N LYS A 14 16.26 -12.38 -7.44
CA LYS A 14 17.37 -13.08 -8.09
C LYS A 14 17.95 -14.14 -7.16
N GLU A 15 18.22 -13.78 -5.91
CA GLU A 15 18.72 -14.70 -4.89
C GLU A 15 17.70 -15.80 -4.57
N GLY A 16 16.43 -15.44 -4.46
CA GLY A 16 15.36 -16.43 -4.27
C GLY A 16 15.29 -17.46 -5.40
N ARG A 17 15.41 -17.02 -6.65
CA ARG A 17 15.48 -17.93 -7.81
C ARG A 17 16.74 -18.79 -7.78
N ARG A 18 17.91 -18.19 -7.50
CA ARG A 18 19.18 -18.91 -7.40
C ARG A 18 19.09 -20.04 -6.37
N ASN A 19 18.56 -19.75 -5.18
CA ASN A 19 18.36 -20.75 -4.13
C ASN A 19 17.35 -21.82 -4.51
N ASP A 20 16.25 -21.47 -5.17
CA ASP A 20 15.25 -22.43 -5.64
C ASP A 20 15.80 -23.40 -6.68
N ASP A 21 16.68 -22.94 -7.56
CA ASP A 21 17.33 -23.77 -8.58
C ASP A 21 18.40 -24.68 -7.95
N LEU A 22 19.18 -24.18 -6.99
CA LEU A 22 20.12 -24.99 -6.21
C LEU A 22 19.41 -26.10 -5.42
N LYS A 23 18.30 -25.77 -4.76
CA LYS A 23 17.46 -26.75 -4.06
C LYS A 23 16.89 -27.79 -5.03
N GLY A 24 16.45 -27.35 -6.21
CA GLY A 24 15.96 -28.25 -7.27
C GLY A 24 17.02 -29.23 -7.76
N ALA A 25 18.30 -28.82 -7.75
CA ALA A 25 19.44 -29.67 -8.07
C ALA A 25 19.97 -30.50 -6.88
N GLY A 26 19.28 -30.47 -5.72
CA GLY A 26 19.71 -31.17 -4.50
C GLY A 26 20.95 -30.57 -3.83
N ALA A 27 21.37 -29.37 -4.23
CA ALA A 27 22.54 -28.70 -3.70
C ALA A 27 22.17 -27.76 -2.53
N PRO A 28 23.09 -27.47 -1.59
CA PRO A 28 22.82 -26.52 -0.51
C PRO A 28 22.58 -25.11 -1.05
N ILE A 29 21.69 -24.37 -0.40
CA ILE A 29 21.42 -22.95 -0.65
C ILE A 29 22.68 -22.10 -0.41
N VAL A 30 22.71 -20.91 -0.99
CA VAL A 30 23.86 -20.00 -0.94
C VAL A 30 24.27 -19.69 0.50
N GLU A 31 23.31 -19.30 1.33
CA GLU A 31 23.54 -18.90 2.72
C GLU A 31 24.19 -20.04 3.50
N LYS A 32 23.77 -21.28 3.24
CA LYS A 32 24.35 -22.47 3.86
C LYS A 32 25.77 -22.77 3.33
N ARG A 33 26.09 -22.42 2.08
CA ARG A 33 27.46 -22.57 1.53
C ARG A 33 28.42 -21.53 2.08
N GLU A 34 27.97 -20.29 2.22
CA GLU A 34 28.81 -19.16 2.64
C GLU A 34 29.06 -19.18 4.15
N THR A 35 28.05 -19.50 4.96
CA THR A 35 28.19 -19.55 6.42
C THR A 35 28.63 -20.92 6.93
N GLY A 36 28.43 -21.99 6.16
CA GLY A 36 28.55 -23.37 6.66
C GLY A 36 27.52 -23.67 7.75
N ASP A 37 27.77 -24.71 8.56
CA ASP A 37 26.95 -25.01 9.76
C ASP A 37 27.44 -24.25 11.01
N GLY A 38 28.50 -23.44 10.89
CA GLY A 38 29.14 -22.74 12.00
C GLY A 38 28.39 -21.47 12.39
N LYS A 39 27.96 -21.37 13.65
CA LYS A 39 27.50 -20.10 14.22
C LYS A 39 28.70 -19.29 14.70
N VAL A 40 28.74 -18.00 14.36
CA VAL A 40 29.72 -17.05 14.91
C VAL A 40 29.20 -16.44 16.20
N MET A 41 30.11 -15.94 17.04
CA MET A 41 29.72 -15.28 18.28
C MET A 41 29.23 -13.87 17.98
N VAL A 42 28.15 -13.44 18.63
CA VAL A 42 27.62 -12.06 18.46
C VAL A 42 28.70 -11.03 18.82
N TRP A 43 29.41 -11.30 19.92
CA TRP A 43 30.60 -10.55 20.31
C TRP A 43 31.83 -11.47 20.19
N PRO A 44 32.92 -11.04 19.52
CA PRO A 44 33.14 -9.72 18.92
C PRO A 44 32.62 -9.58 17.48
N ASP A 45 32.37 -10.68 16.78
CA ASP A 45 32.31 -10.70 15.30
C ASP A 45 31.23 -9.80 14.70
N LEU A 46 29.98 -9.93 15.15
CA LEU A 46 28.86 -9.13 14.64
C LEU A 46 28.99 -7.66 15.09
N VAL A 47 29.26 -7.43 16.37
CA VAL A 47 29.30 -6.07 16.93
C VAL A 47 30.40 -5.21 16.30
N HIS A 48 31.59 -5.76 16.03
CA HIS A 48 32.65 -5.00 15.36
C HIS A 48 32.26 -4.61 13.93
N THR A 49 31.64 -5.53 13.20
CA THR A 49 31.19 -5.27 11.82
C THR A 49 30.09 -4.22 11.80
N GLU A 50 29.09 -4.33 12.68
CA GLU A 50 28.02 -3.32 12.81
C GLU A 50 28.57 -1.95 13.22
N PHE A 51 29.54 -1.90 14.14
CA PHE A 51 30.16 -0.65 14.57
C PHE A 51 30.94 0.04 13.43
N ILE A 52 31.68 -0.72 12.63
CA ILE A 52 32.36 -0.19 11.44
C ILE A 52 31.34 0.34 10.44
N CYS A 53 30.27 -0.42 10.15
CA CYS A 53 29.19 0.02 9.27
C CYS A 53 28.53 1.31 9.78
N LEU A 54 28.30 1.43 11.10
CA LEU A 54 27.74 2.63 11.73
C LEU A 54 28.64 3.84 11.53
N ILE A 55 29.95 3.70 11.76
CA ILE A 55 30.92 4.78 11.56
C ILE A 55 30.92 5.22 10.09
N LEU A 56 31.01 4.27 9.16
CA LEU A 56 31.03 4.56 7.72
C LEU A 56 29.75 5.27 7.27
N TRP A 57 28.57 4.80 7.74
CA TRP A 57 27.30 5.45 7.43
C TRP A 57 27.19 6.85 8.06
N THR A 58 27.70 7.04 9.28
CA THR A 58 27.69 8.35 9.94
C THR A 58 28.55 9.34 9.17
N ILE A 59 29.76 8.94 8.78
CA ILE A 59 30.65 9.77 7.95
C ILE A 59 29.97 10.09 6.63
N PHE A 60 29.38 9.09 5.96
CA PHE A 60 28.65 9.32 4.72
C PHE A 60 27.50 10.33 4.88
N LEU A 61 26.67 10.22 5.93
CA LEU A 61 25.55 11.13 6.16
C LEU A 61 26.02 12.56 6.48
N ILE A 62 27.11 12.71 7.24
CA ILE A 62 27.72 14.02 7.51
C ILE A 62 28.19 14.65 6.20
N VAL A 63 28.96 13.92 5.41
CA VAL A 63 29.46 14.38 4.11
C VAL A 63 28.30 14.75 3.18
N TRP A 64 27.28 13.89 3.07
CA TRP A 64 26.08 14.15 2.28
C TRP A 64 25.35 15.42 2.72
N SER A 65 25.22 15.65 4.04
CA SER A 65 24.54 16.84 4.59
C SER A 65 25.26 18.15 4.29
N ILE A 66 26.59 18.12 4.16
CA ILE A 66 27.40 19.29 3.80
C ILE A 66 27.19 19.66 2.33
N PHE A 67 27.16 18.66 1.45
CA PHE A 67 27.04 18.88 0.00
C PHE A 67 25.60 19.16 -0.46
N LEU A 68 24.60 18.53 0.17
CA LEU A 68 23.19 18.69 -0.18
C LEU A 68 22.44 19.43 0.92
N LYS A 69 22.45 20.76 0.82
CA LYS A 69 21.66 21.63 1.71
C LYS A 69 20.17 21.35 1.52
N ALA A 70 19.46 21.18 2.63
CA ALA A 70 18.01 21.09 2.60
C ALA A 70 17.42 22.38 2.00
N PRO A 71 16.45 22.29 1.07
CA PRO A 71 15.70 23.46 0.65
C PRO A 71 14.91 23.99 1.86
N ILE A 72 15.25 25.19 2.32
CA ILE A 72 14.55 25.86 3.43
C ILE A 72 13.48 26.76 2.80
N GLU A 73 12.23 26.59 3.20
CA GLU A 73 11.12 27.45 2.77
C GLU A 73 11.08 28.78 3.54
N GLU A 74 10.28 29.72 3.06
CA GLU A 74 10.01 30.98 3.77
C GLU A 74 9.42 30.72 5.17
N PRO A 75 9.58 31.64 6.14
CA PRO A 75 8.94 31.53 7.43
C PRO A 75 7.42 31.28 7.31
N ALA A 76 6.90 30.41 8.17
CA ALA A 76 5.50 29.99 8.11
C ALA A 76 4.54 31.19 8.14
N ASN A 77 3.65 31.26 7.15
CA ASN A 77 2.62 32.29 7.05
C ASN A 77 1.22 31.65 7.17
N PRO A 78 0.49 31.84 8.29
CA PRO A 78 -0.86 31.29 8.45
C PRO A 78 -1.88 31.79 7.42
N ALA A 79 -1.64 32.95 6.79
CA ALA A 79 -2.53 33.53 5.79
C ALA A 79 -2.28 33.02 4.37
N LYS A 80 -1.24 32.20 4.13
CA LYS A 80 -0.88 31.71 2.80
C LYS A 80 -0.57 30.22 2.84
N THR A 81 -1.47 29.41 2.27
CA THR A 81 -1.19 27.98 2.06
C THR A 81 -0.36 27.81 0.78
N PRO A 82 0.79 27.13 0.82
CA PRO A 82 1.60 26.87 -0.37
C PRO A 82 0.84 25.95 -1.35
N ASN A 83 1.00 26.21 -2.64
CA ASN A 83 0.41 25.40 -3.71
C ASN A 83 1.49 25.13 -4.78
N PRO A 84 1.89 23.87 -5.02
CA PRO A 84 1.41 22.64 -4.38
C PRO A 84 1.94 22.46 -2.96
N SER A 85 1.06 22.09 -2.02
CA SER A 85 1.47 21.58 -0.71
C SER A 85 1.81 20.10 -0.83
N LYS A 86 3.10 19.75 -0.75
CA LYS A 86 3.57 18.36 -0.78
C LYS A 86 4.12 17.95 0.57
N ALA A 87 3.71 16.79 1.05
CA ALA A 87 4.24 16.18 2.24
C ALA A 87 5.67 15.67 2.00
N PRO A 88 6.46 15.44 3.07
CA PRO A 88 7.72 14.72 2.97
C PRO A 88 7.56 13.38 2.25
N TRP A 89 8.60 12.96 1.52
CA TRP A 89 8.52 11.83 0.57
C TRP A 89 8.01 10.51 1.19
N TYR A 90 8.29 10.26 2.48
CA TYR A 90 7.83 9.08 3.21
C TYR A 90 6.34 9.11 3.56
N PHE A 91 5.70 10.28 3.49
CA PHE A 91 4.25 10.46 3.66
C PHE A 91 3.49 10.69 2.34
N LEU A 92 4.18 10.83 1.20
CA LEU A 92 3.53 11.07 -0.09
C LEU A 92 2.53 9.98 -0.48
N GLY A 93 2.79 8.72 -0.12
CA GLY A 93 1.83 7.64 -0.34
C GLY A 93 0.52 7.86 0.41
N LEU A 94 0.58 8.30 1.67
CA LEU A 94 -0.60 8.65 2.46
C LEU A 94 -1.30 9.90 1.93
N GLN A 95 -0.53 10.91 1.52
CA GLN A 95 -1.10 12.10 0.90
C GLN A 95 -1.88 11.76 -0.37
N GLU A 96 -1.35 10.88 -1.20
CA GLU A 96 -2.01 10.43 -2.41
C GLU A 96 -3.31 9.65 -2.08
N MET A 97 -3.33 8.87 -0.99
CA MET A 97 -4.56 8.20 -0.53
C MET A 97 -5.66 9.19 -0.10
N LEU A 98 -5.32 10.39 0.39
CA LEU A 98 -6.30 11.43 0.75
C LEU A 98 -7.08 11.99 -0.45
N VAL A 99 -6.61 11.75 -1.68
CA VAL A 99 -7.34 12.13 -2.90
C VAL A 99 -8.54 11.20 -3.15
N TYR A 100 -8.49 9.98 -2.59
CA TYR A 100 -9.47 8.91 -2.85
C TYR A 100 -10.38 8.61 -1.66
N TYR A 101 -9.94 8.98 -0.46
CA TYR A 101 -10.61 8.64 0.79
C TYR A 101 -10.68 9.84 1.72
N ASP A 102 -11.69 9.84 2.60
CA ASP A 102 -11.81 10.82 3.66
C ASP A 102 -10.61 10.77 4.62
N PRO A 103 -10.27 11.92 5.26
CA PRO A 103 -9.09 12.04 6.11
C PRO A 103 -8.96 10.98 7.20
N TRP A 104 -10.06 10.53 7.80
CA TRP A 104 -10.03 9.52 8.85
C TRP A 104 -9.72 8.11 8.31
N ILE A 105 -10.17 7.78 7.08
CA ILE A 105 -9.89 6.50 6.43
C ILE A 105 -8.43 6.45 5.99
N ALA A 106 -7.99 7.45 5.22
CA ALA A 106 -6.62 7.50 4.69
C ALA A 106 -5.57 7.80 5.76
N GLY A 107 -5.91 8.61 6.77
CA GLY A 107 -4.95 9.05 7.80
C GLY A 107 -4.86 8.13 9.02
N VAL A 108 -5.94 7.42 9.37
CA VAL A 108 -6.00 6.62 10.62
C VAL A 108 -6.32 5.16 10.35
N LEU A 109 -7.46 4.87 9.71
CA LEU A 109 -7.95 3.49 9.56
C LEU A 109 -7.00 2.64 8.70
N LEU A 110 -6.70 3.07 7.47
CA LEU A 110 -5.87 2.29 6.55
C LEU A 110 -4.42 2.15 7.05
N PRO A 111 -3.74 3.21 7.53
CA PRO A 111 -2.41 3.07 8.11
C PRO A 111 -2.40 2.14 9.34
N GLY A 112 -3.40 2.25 10.20
CA GLY A 112 -3.57 1.36 11.35
C GLY A 112 -3.72 -0.10 10.93
N LEU A 113 -4.55 -0.38 9.92
CA LEU A 113 -4.73 -1.72 9.37
C LEU A 113 -3.48 -2.25 8.66
N ILE A 114 -2.68 -1.40 8.02
CA ILE A 114 -1.37 -1.80 7.44
C ILE A 114 -0.44 -2.28 8.56
N ILE A 115 -0.29 -1.50 9.64
CA ILE A 115 0.59 -1.85 10.76
C ILE A 115 0.10 -3.15 11.43
N ILE A 116 -1.19 -3.23 11.78
CA ILE A 116 -1.78 -4.43 12.38
C ILE A 116 -1.60 -5.63 11.44
N GLY A 117 -1.83 -5.44 10.14
CA GLY A 117 -1.66 -6.48 9.13
C GLY A 117 -0.23 -7.01 9.06
N LEU A 118 0.77 -6.12 9.05
CA LEU A 118 2.19 -6.50 9.07
C LEU A 118 2.56 -7.25 10.35
N CYS A 119 2.09 -6.79 11.52
CA CYS A 119 2.27 -7.48 12.79
C CYS A 119 1.54 -8.84 12.84
N ALA A 120 0.44 -9.00 12.09
CA ALA A 120 -0.34 -10.22 12.04
C ALA A 120 0.29 -11.31 11.13
N ILE A 121 1.22 -10.96 10.23
CA ILE A 121 1.82 -11.91 9.26
C ILE A 121 2.34 -13.18 9.95
N PRO A 122 3.16 -13.12 11.03
CA PRO A 122 3.69 -14.33 11.68
C PRO A 122 2.60 -15.22 12.33
N TYR A 123 1.42 -14.67 12.62
CA TYR A 123 0.31 -15.42 13.24
C TYR A 123 -0.64 -16.03 12.22
N ILE A 124 -0.72 -15.40 11.03
CA ILE A 124 -1.51 -15.87 9.89
C ILE A 124 -0.73 -16.94 9.13
N ASP A 125 0.53 -16.67 8.79
CA ASP A 125 1.38 -17.58 8.03
C ASP A 125 2.10 -18.58 8.94
N LYS A 126 1.78 -19.87 8.74
CA LYS A 126 2.37 -20.98 9.49
C LYS A 126 3.45 -21.74 8.72
N ASN A 127 3.78 -21.31 7.50
CA ASN A 127 4.74 -22.02 6.68
C ASN A 127 6.14 -21.90 7.32
N PRO A 128 6.78 -23.01 7.73
CA PRO A 128 8.12 -22.94 8.34
C PRO A 128 9.23 -22.81 7.29
N LYS A 129 8.93 -23.06 6.01
CA LYS A 129 9.91 -22.98 4.92
C LYS A 129 10.19 -21.52 4.57
N GLY A 130 11.35 -21.25 3.96
CA GLY A 130 11.74 -19.90 3.56
C GLY A 130 12.02 -18.95 4.72
N ASN A 131 12.32 -19.48 5.91
CA ASN A 131 12.73 -18.67 7.06
C ASN A 131 14.25 -18.52 7.07
N GLY A 132 14.74 -17.29 7.00
CA GLY A 132 16.17 -16.97 7.08
C GLY A 132 16.98 -17.20 5.81
N TYR A 133 16.34 -17.40 4.65
CA TYR A 133 17.00 -17.46 3.34
C TYR A 133 16.05 -16.98 2.24
N PHE A 134 16.62 -16.55 1.11
CA PHE A 134 15.80 -16.13 -0.03
C PHE A 134 15.19 -17.34 -0.75
N THR A 135 13.88 -17.33 -1.00
CA THR A 135 13.17 -18.33 -1.82
C THR A 135 11.96 -17.68 -2.47
N TRP A 136 11.66 -18.05 -3.72
CA TRP A 136 10.41 -17.67 -4.38
C TRP A 136 9.42 -18.83 -4.40
N ARG A 137 9.86 -20.04 -4.72
CA ARG A 137 8.99 -21.21 -4.94
C ARG A 137 8.24 -21.66 -3.70
N GLU A 138 8.84 -21.52 -2.52
CA GLU A 138 8.24 -21.99 -1.27
C GLU A 138 7.20 -21.03 -0.67
N ARG A 139 7.16 -19.77 -1.15
CA ARG A 139 6.34 -18.66 -0.62
C ARG A 139 5.75 -17.76 -1.72
N LYS A 140 5.42 -18.34 -2.87
CA LYS A 140 5.01 -17.58 -4.06
C LYS A 140 3.83 -16.64 -3.78
N ALA A 141 2.82 -17.12 -3.06
CA ALA A 141 1.60 -16.35 -2.81
C ALA A 141 1.88 -15.20 -1.84
N GLU A 142 2.56 -15.49 -0.73
CA GLU A 142 2.90 -14.56 0.34
C GLU A 142 3.79 -13.43 -0.18
N ILE A 143 4.84 -13.77 -0.95
CA ILE A 143 5.74 -12.78 -1.54
C ILE A 143 5.02 -11.97 -2.62
N SER A 144 4.18 -12.59 -3.45
CA SER A 144 3.42 -11.87 -4.48
C SER A 144 2.46 -10.85 -3.87
N ILE A 145 1.73 -11.24 -2.82
CA ILE A 145 0.79 -10.34 -2.11
C ILE A 145 1.57 -9.19 -1.46
N PHE A 146 2.70 -9.48 -0.81
CA PHE A 146 3.54 -8.45 -0.20
C PHE A 146 4.10 -7.48 -1.24
N LEU A 147 4.66 -7.98 -2.35
CA LEU A 147 5.18 -7.13 -3.43
C LEU A 147 4.09 -6.32 -4.11
N PHE A 148 2.87 -6.87 -4.25
CA PHE A 148 1.74 -6.11 -4.74
C PHE A 148 1.41 -4.95 -3.80
N GLY A 149 1.26 -5.20 -2.49
CA GLY A 149 0.97 -4.13 -1.53
C GLY A 149 2.10 -3.10 -1.43
N PHE A 150 3.36 -3.54 -1.39
CA PHE A 150 4.50 -2.65 -1.22
C PHE A 150 4.91 -1.95 -2.52
N VAL A 151 5.16 -2.68 -3.60
CA VAL A 151 5.69 -2.09 -4.84
C VAL A 151 4.56 -1.50 -5.68
N VAL A 152 3.49 -2.27 -5.93
CA VAL A 152 2.43 -1.85 -6.87
C VAL A 152 1.49 -0.82 -6.25
N LEU A 153 1.19 -0.92 -4.95
CA LEU A 153 0.36 0.09 -4.29
C LEU A 153 1.24 1.18 -3.65
N TRP A 154 2.01 0.85 -2.60
CA TRP A 154 2.67 1.89 -1.79
C TRP A 154 3.70 2.73 -2.56
N VAL A 155 4.68 2.09 -3.22
CA VAL A 155 5.72 2.80 -3.99
C VAL A 155 5.12 3.53 -5.19
N TRP A 156 4.13 2.94 -5.85
CA TRP A 156 3.44 3.58 -6.97
C TRP A 156 2.70 4.86 -6.56
N LEU A 157 2.02 4.87 -5.42
CA LEU A 157 1.36 6.06 -4.88
C LEU A 157 2.37 7.18 -4.60
N ILE A 158 3.54 6.83 -4.06
CA ILE A 158 4.64 7.80 -3.87
C ILE A 158 5.10 8.37 -5.22
N ILE A 159 5.21 7.54 -6.26
CA ILE A 159 5.58 7.98 -7.62
C ILE A 159 4.53 8.95 -8.18
N ILE A 160 3.24 8.61 -8.07
CA ILE A 160 2.14 9.50 -8.50
C ILE A 160 2.21 10.83 -7.76
N GLY A 161 2.28 10.82 -6.43
CA GLY A 161 2.34 12.03 -5.61
C GLY A 161 3.59 12.89 -5.88
N THR A 162 4.72 12.25 -6.19
CA THR A 162 5.98 12.96 -6.46
C THR A 162 5.95 13.62 -7.84
N PHE A 163 5.61 12.87 -8.89
CA PHE A 163 5.85 13.30 -10.28
C PHE A 163 4.60 13.72 -11.04
N LEU A 164 3.46 13.10 -10.77
CA LEU A 164 2.22 13.29 -11.55
C LEU A 164 1.24 14.24 -10.85
N ARG A 165 1.43 14.49 -9.55
CA ARG A 165 0.58 15.37 -8.76
C ARG A 165 1.16 16.80 -8.73
N GLY A 166 0.41 17.75 -9.30
CA GLY A 166 0.82 19.15 -9.45
C GLY A 166 -0.04 20.13 -8.63
N PRO A 167 -0.13 21.42 -9.03
CA PRO A 167 -0.95 22.43 -8.37
C PRO A 167 -2.40 21.97 -8.18
N ASN A 168 -3.01 22.37 -7.05
CA ASN A 168 -4.38 21.99 -6.66
C ASN A 168 -4.61 20.47 -6.53
N GLN A 169 -3.54 19.68 -6.35
CA GLN A 169 -3.60 18.21 -6.35
C GLN A 169 -4.17 17.64 -7.66
N ASN A 170 -4.08 18.39 -8.76
CA ASN A 170 -4.48 17.88 -10.06
C ASN A 170 -3.48 16.86 -10.59
N PHE A 171 -4.01 15.92 -11.36
CA PHE A 171 -3.21 14.94 -12.08
C PHE A 171 -2.70 15.57 -13.39
N PHE A 172 -1.39 15.44 -13.59
CA PHE A 172 -0.68 15.82 -14.81
C PHE A 172 -0.06 14.57 -15.41
N GLY A 173 -0.30 14.36 -16.69
CA GLY A 173 0.25 13.21 -17.41
C GLY A 173 1.79 13.27 -17.48
N PRO A 174 2.45 12.15 -17.83
CA PRO A 174 3.86 12.18 -18.17
C PRO A 174 4.12 13.25 -19.24
N PHE A 175 5.06 14.15 -18.96
CA PHE A 175 5.45 15.27 -19.84
C PHE A 175 4.41 16.41 -20.01
N GLU A 176 3.31 16.41 -19.26
CA GLU A 176 2.39 17.54 -19.21
C GLU A 176 2.95 18.67 -18.34
N ALA A 177 3.03 19.89 -18.89
CA ALA A 177 3.49 21.05 -18.13
C ALA A 177 2.48 21.39 -17.02
N TRP A 178 3.00 21.72 -15.83
CA TRP A 178 2.16 22.09 -14.70
C TRP A 178 1.63 23.51 -14.90
N ASP A 179 0.37 23.61 -15.30
CA ASP A 179 -0.37 24.87 -15.36
C ASP A 179 -1.00 25.18 -13.97
N PRO A 180 -0.57 26.25 -13.27
CA PRO A 180 -1.15 26.66 -11.99
C PRO A 180 -2.62 27.05 -12.06
N HIS A 181 -3.11 27.44 -13.24
CA HIS A 181 -4.47 27.89 -13.47
C HIS A 181 -5.42 26.76 -13.88
N LYS A 182 -4.89 25.54 -14.10
CA LYS A 182 -5.70 24.36 -14.35
C LYS A 182 -6.52 24.06 -13.10
N LEU A 183 -7.80 24.42 -13.16
CA LEU A 183 -8.84 24.02 -12.21
C LEU A 183 -9.71 23.00 -12.92
N VAL A 184 -9.42 21.72 -12.75
CA VAL A 184 -10.36 20.66 -13.16
C VAL A 184 -11.30 20.45 -11.97
N PRO A 185 -12.55 20.98 -12.00
CA PRO A 185 -13.52 20.63 -10.98
C PRO A 185 -13.77 19.13 -11.09
N LEU A 186 -13.28 18.37 -10.12
CA LEU A 186 -13.66 16.99 -9.95
C LEU A 186 -15.15 16.99 -9.58
N ILE A 187 -16.02 16.82 -10.58
CA ILE A 187 -17.46 16.66 -10.35
C ILE A 187 -17.59 15.36 -9.54
N ASN A 188 -17.75 15.50 -8.23
CA ASN A 188 -17.90 14.37 -7.34
C ASN A 188 -19.28 13.77 -7.59
N VAL A 189 -19.29 12.56 -8.13
CA VAL A 189 -20.51 11.78 -8.32
C VAL A 189 -20.55 10.70 -7.23
N ASP A 190 -21.67 10.60 -6.53
CA ASP A 190 -21.88 9.54 -5.55
C ASP A 190 -22.59 8.34 -6.20
N LEU A 191 -22.36 7.14 -5.67
CA LEU A 191 -23.03 5.94 -6.18
C LEU A 191 -24.55 6.06 -6.12
N SER A 192 -25.09 6.67 -5.06
CA SER A 192 -26.52 6.94 -4.92
C SER A 192 -27.05 7.86 -6.03
N GLN A 193 -26.28 8.84 -6.47
CA GLN A 193 -26.65 9.69 -7.61
C GLN A 193 -26.66 8.92 -8.94
N ILE A 194 -25.69 8.03 -9.16
CA ILE A 194 -25.66 7.19 -10.36
C ILE A 194 -26.94 6.34 -10.44
N ILE A 195 -27.31 5.68 -9.35
CA ILE A 195 -28.44 4.74 -9.34
C ILE A 195 -29.78 5.49 -9.34
N TRP A 196 -30.00 6.41 -8.40
CA TRP A 196 -31.30 7.09 -8.25
C TRP A 196 -31.57 8.11 -9.34
N VAL A 197 -30.58 8.94 -9.68
CA VAL A 197 -30.77 10.06 -10.60
C VAL A 197 -30.50 9.63 -12.03
N LYS A 198 -29.34 9.04 -12.34
CA LYS A 198 -28.99 8.70 -13.73
C LYS A 198 -29.72 7.47 -14.24
N THR A 199 -29.86 6.42 -13.43
CA THR A 199 -30.48 5.16 -13.87
C THR A 199 -31.98 5.14 -13.66
N LEU A 200 -32.47 5.55 -12.49
CA LEU A 200 -33.89 5.49 -12.13
C LEU A 200 -34.66 6.78 -12.47
N GLY A 201 -33.99 7.89 -12.79
CA GLY A 201 -34.65 9.15 -13.14
C GLY A 201 -35.42 9.81 -11.98
N THR A 202 -35.12 9.41 -10.74
CA THR A 202 -35.82 9.87 -9.53
C THR A 202 -34.96 10.82 -8.71
N ALA A 203 -35.59 11.70 -7.93
CA ALA A 203 -34.88 12.51 -6.96
C ALA A 203 -34.28 11.64 -5.85
N LEU A 204 -33.18 12.09 -5.26
CA LEU A 204 -32.53 11.37 -4.14
C LEU A 204 -33.52 11.22 -2.97
N PRO A 205 -33.69 10.00 -2.43
CA PRO A 205 -34.52 9.77 -1.25
C PRO A 205 -34.07 10.63 -0.07
N LYS A 206 -35.03 11.18 0.69
CA LYS A 206 -34.74 11.99 1.89
C LYS A 206 -34.17 11.17 3.06
N ASN A 207 -34.53 9.89 3.15
CA ASN A 207 -34.03 9.02 4.20
C ASN A 207 -32.62 8.52 3.82
N PRO A 208 -31.57 8.80 4.62
CA PRO A 208 -30.20 8.45 4.29
C PRO A 208 -29.98 6.94 4.09
N LEU A 209 -30.69 6.10 4.85
CA LEU A 209 -30.57 4.64 4.73
C LEU A 209 -31.12 4.12 3.40
N ILE A 210 -32.18 4.73 2.88
CA ILE A 210 -32.76 4.37 1.58
C ILE A 210 -31.90 4.95 0.46
N ARG A 211 -31.41 6.18 0.62
CA ARG A 211 -30.52 6.85 -0.33
C ARG A 211 -29.28 5.99 -0.60
N GLU A 212 -28.65 5.50 0.45
CA GLU A 212 -27.38 4.77 0.39
C GLU A 212 -27.53 3.24 0.45
N CYS A 213 -28.74 2.69 0.36
CA CYS A 213 -28.98 1.26 0.54
C CYS A 213 -28.14 0.38 -0.40
N PHE A 214 -27.99 0.80 -1.66
CA PHE A 214 -27.19 0.10 -2.66
C PHE A 214 -25.69 0.14 -2.33
N GLY A 215 -25.19 1.28 -1.86
CA GLY A 215 -23.81 1.41 -1.41
C GLY A 215 -23.52 0.56 -0.18
N LEU A 216 -24.41 0.61 0.82
CA LEU A 216 -24.31 -0.20 2.04
C LEU A 216 -24.38 -1.70 1.71
N ALA A 217 -25.30 -2.11 0.83
CA ALA A 217 -25.39 -3.48 0.37
C ALA A 217 -24.13 -3.93 -0.38
N LEU A 218 -23.55 -3.07 -1.22
CA LEU A 218 -22.30 -3.36 -1.94
C LEU A 218 -21.12 -3.53 -0.97
N VAL A 219 -20.97 -2.62 0.00
CA VAL A 219 -19.91 -2.71 1.03
C VAL A 219 -20.10 -3.95 1.88
N ALA A 220 -21.34 -4.26 2.29
CA ALA A 220 -21.65 -5.46 3.06
C ALA A 220 -21.38 -6.74 2.26
N ALA A 221 -21.75 -6.77 0.98
CA ALA A 221 -21.45 -7.88 0.08
C ALA A 221 -19.92 -8.06 -0.08
N TYR A 222 -19.18 -6.96 -0.21
CA TYR A 222 -17.73 -6.99 -0.36
C TYR A 222 -17.02 -7.53 0.89
N PHE A 223 -17.37 -7.08 2.10
CA PHE A 223 -16.66 -7.51 3.32
C PHE A 223 -17.25 -8.75 4.02
N PHE A 224 -18.54 -9.05 3.88
CA PHE A 224 -19.17 -10.16 4.58
C PHE A 224 -19.59 -11.32 3.67
N ALA A 225 -20.06 -11.06 2.45
CA ALA A 225 -20.49 -12.12 1.54
C ALA A 225 -19.33 -12.69 0.72
N LEU A 226 -18.35 -11.86 0.33
CA LEU A 226 -17.22 -12.27 -0.49
C LEU A 226 -16.26 -13.23 0.22
N PRO A 227 -15.87 -13.06 1.51
CA PRO A 227 -14.99 -14.01 2.18
C PRO A 227 -15.49 -15.46 2.23
N PRO A 228 -16.74 -15.76 2.63
CA PRO A 228 -17.23 -17.14 2.61
C PRO A 228 -17.40 -17.68 1.18
N LEU A 229 -17.65 -16.82 0.19
CA LEU A 229 -17.70 -17.21 -1.22
C LEU A 229 -16.30 -17.61 -1.73
N LEU A 230 -15.27 -16.82 -1.42
CA LEU A 230 -13.88 -17.13 -1.76
C LEU A 230 -13.39 -18.39 -1.04
N ALA A 231 -13.81 -18.61 0.21
CA ALA A 231 -13.50 -19.82 0.97
C ALA A 231 -14.06 -21.09 0.30
N LYS A 232 -15.22 -21.01 -0.34
CA LYS A 232 -15.84 -22.17 -1.01
C LYS A 232 -15.33 -22.41 -2.43
N THR A 233 -14.84 -21.37 -3.08
CA THR A 233 -14.52 -21.39 -4.52
C THR A 233 -13.00 -21.34 -4.76
N TRP A 234 -12.42 -20.15 -4.93
CA TRP A 234 -11.06 -19.95 -5.42
C TRP A 234 -9.98 -20.17 -4.36
N LEU A 235 -10.28 -19.88 -3.09
CA LEU A 235 -9.33 -19.95 -1.98
C LEU A 235 -9.60 -21.13 -1.02
N LYS A 236 -10.34 -22.15 -1.47
CA LYS A 236 -10.66 -23.34 -0.68
C LYS A 236 -9.42 -24.00 -0.06
N GLY A 237 -8.36 -24.18 -0.86
CA GLY A 237 -7.11 -24.76 -0.36
C GLY A 237 -6.38 -23.89 0.69
N HIS A 238 -6.57 -22.57 0.68
CA HIS A 238 -6.04 -21.69 1.73
C HIS A 238 -6.91 -21.72 2.98
N PHE A 239 -8.23 -21.79 2.82
CA PHE A 239 -9.18 -21.94 3.93
C PHE A 239 -8.92 -23.22 4.73
N GLU A 240 -8.72 -24.35 4.05
CA GLU A 240 -8.42 -25.65 4.68
C GLU A 240 -7.10 -25.62 5.46
N LYS A 241 -6.07 -24.93 4.97
CA LYS A 241 -4.75 -24.82 5.62
C LYS A 241 -4.74 -23.87 6.83
N LEU A 242 -5.39 -22.72 6.69
CA LEU A 242 -5.33 -21.64 7.69
C LEU A 242 -6.37 -21.81 8.80
N GLY A 243 -7.48 -22.48 8.48
CA GLY A 243 -8.68 -22.54 9.31
C GLY A 243 -9.50 -21.25 9.22
N PRO A 244 -10.71 -21.24 9.80
CA PRO A 244 -11.69 -20.18 9.59
C PRO A 244 -11.22 -18.81 10.08
N ALA A 245 -10.70 -18.71 11.31
CA ALA A 245 -10.34 -17.41 11.90
C ALA A 245 -9.21 -16.70 11.12
N ARG A 246 -8.10 -17.39 10.88
CA ARG A 246 -6.94 -16.82 10.16
C ARG A 246 -7.28 -16.47 8.72
N PHE A 247 -8.08 -17.31 8.06
CA PHE A 247 -8.53 -17.05 6.70
C PHE A 247 -9.36 -15.77 6.61
N HIS A 248 -10.34 -15.57 7.50
CA HIS A 248 -11.17 -14.37 7.48
C HIS A 248 -10.34 -13.11 7.75
N ILE A 249 -9.38 -13.15 8.67
CA ILE A 249 -8.47 -12.02 8.91
C ILE A 249 -7.62 -11.73 7.66
N MET A 250 -7.02 -12.76 7.06
CA MET A 250 -6.22 -12.62 5.85
C MET A 250 -7.04 -12.02 4.69
N VAL A 251 -8.24 -12.55 4.45
CA VAL A 251 -9.11 -12.07 3.37
C VAL A 251 -9.61 -10.66 3.67
N PHE A 252 -9.99 -10.36 4.91
CA PHE A 252 -10.38 -9.01 5.29
C PHE A 252 -9.26 -7.99 4.99
N LEU A 253 -8.04 -8.26 5.47
CA LEU A 253 -6.88 -7.40 5.20
C LEU A 253 -6.58 -7.30 3.68
N GLY A 254 -6.67 -8.42 2.96
CA GLY A 254 -6.48 -8.44 1.51
C GLY A 254 -7.55 -7.65 0.75
N LEU A 255 -8.81 -7.71 1.16
CA LEU A 255 -9.92 -6.96 0.57
C LEU A 255 -9.81 -5.47 0.88
N THR A 256 -9.38 -5.09 2.08
CA THR A 256 -9.04 -3.70 2.42
C THR A 256 -7.87 -3.20 1.57
N MET A 257 -6.85 -4.02 1.36
CA MET A 257 -5.74 -3.66 0.46
C MET A 257 -6.24 -3.45 -0.98
N LEU A 258 -7.14 -4.30 -1.47
CA LEU A 258 -7.72 -4.20 -2.81
C LEU A 258 -8.76 -3.06 -2.94
N SER A 259 -9.32 -2.56 -1.85
CA SER A 259 -10.31 -1.48 -1.94
C SER A 259 -9.70 -0.19 -2.49
N LEU A 260 -8.41 0.07 -2.20
CA LEU A 260 -7.69 1.25 -2.70
C LEU A 260 -7.59 1.28 -4.23
N PRO A 261 -7.00 0.29 -4.92
CA PRO A 261 -6.95 0.31 -6.39
C PRO A 261 -8.34 0.25 -7.03
N ILE A 262 -9.31 -0.43 -6.41
CA ILE A 262 -10.72 -0.40 -6.87
C ILE A 262 -11.27 1.02 -6.81
N LYS A 263 -11.07 1.73 -5.69
CA LYS A 263 -11.50 3.12 -5.51
C LYS A 263 -10.79 4.06 -6.50
N MET A 264 -9.50 3.86 -6.74
CA MET A 264 -8.75 4.63 -7.76
C MET A 264 -9.36 4.45 -9.15
N MET A 265 -9.67 3.22 -9.55
CA MET A 265 -10.29 2.92 -10.84
C MET A 265 -11.67 3.55 -10.97
N LEU A 266 -12.50 3.45 -9.92
CA LEU A 266 -13.82 4.07 -9.88
C LEU A 266 -13.74 5.60 -9.99
N ARG A 267 -12.75 6.21 -9.33
CA ARG A 267 -12.48 7.64 -9.41
C ARG A 267 -12.06 8.06 -10.82
N TRP A 268 -11.19 7.30 -11.47
CA TRP A 268 -10.69 7.65 -12.82
C TRP A 268 -11.71 7.38 -13.95
N THR A 269 -12.56 6.37 -13.82
CA THR A 269 -13.49 5.97 -14.88
C THR A 269 -14.87 6.63 -14.75
N LEU A 270 -15.39 6.75 -13.52
CA LEU A 270 -16.75 7.21 -13.27
C LEU A 270 -16.80 8.56 -12.53
N ASN A 271 -15.65 9.16 -12.21
CA ASN A 271 -15.53 10.32 -11.31
C ASN A 271 -16.18 10.07 -9.94
N MET A 272 -16.32 8.80 -9.54
CA MET A 272 -17.05 8.44 -8.34
C MET A 272 -16.23 8.80 -7.10
N HIS A 273 -16.78 9.65 -6.22
CA HIS A 273 -16.11 10.08 -4.99
C HIS A 273 -16.52 9.22 -3.80
N TYR A 274 -17.81 8.97 -3.62
CA TYR A 274 -18.33 8.14 -2.52
C TYR A 274 -19.16 6.96 -3.04
N VAL A 275 -18.90 5.78 -2.46
CA VAL A 275 -19.73 4.58 -2.55
C VAL A 275 -20.90 4.70 -1.59
N VAL A 276 -20.64 5.23 -0.39
CA VAL A 276 -21.66 5.54 0.63
C VAL A 276 -21.39 6.95 1.14
N THR A 277 -22.41 7.80 1.17
CA THR A 277 -22.33 9.15 1.75
C THR A 277 -23.48 9.41 2.72
N ILE A 278 -23.14 9.56 4.00
CA ILE A 278 -24.07 9.94 5.07
C ILE A 278 -23.48 11.17 5.78
N PRO A 279 -23.67 12.37 5.22
CA PRO A 279 -23.14 13.62 5.78
C PRO A 279 -23.63 13.88 7.20
N GLU A 280 -24.80 13.37 7.56
CA GLU A 280 -25.45 13.57 8.87
C GLU A 280 -24.61 13.02 10.04
N ILE A 281 -23.78 12.01 9.78
CA ILE A 281 -22.86 11.40 10.77
C ILE A 281 -21.40 11.42 10.31
N PHE A 282 -21.07 12.25 9.30
CA PHE A 282 -19.73 12.33 8.69
C PHE A 282 -19.19 10.96 8.22
N PHE A 283 -20.08 10.09 7.72
CA PHE A 283 -19.70 8.75 7.26
C PHE A 283 -19.68 8.70 5.74
N ASN A 284 -18.49 8.79 5.15
CA ASN A 284 -18.29 8.69 3.72
C ASN A 284 -17.21 7.65 3.38
N ILE A 285 -17.52 6.73 2.45
CA ILE A 285 -16.66 5.60 2.05
C ILE A 285 -16.47 5.58 0.54
#